data_AF-A0A2R6A768-F1
#
_entry.id   AF-A0A2R6A768-F1
#
_cell.length_a   1.000
_cell.length_b   1.000
_cell.length_c   1.000
_cell.angle_alpha   90.00
_cell.angle_beta   90.00
_cell.angle_gamma   90.00
#
_symmetry.space_group_name_H-M   'P 1'
#
loop_
_entity.id
_entity.type
_entity.pdbx_description
1 polymer ?
#
loop_
_entity_poly.entity_id
_entity_poly.type
_entity_poly.pdbx_seq_one_letter_code
_entity_poly.pdbx_strand_id
1 'polypeptide(L)'
;MHYTGESVNLLFVGFTPSAKEWVALNAYNAVNGTPITSLQYVFSPTSMPLLQTNGYGVAQTTLTLPNLTSKVYSGGQWWPVTYRLGVYEANPSVIAQTFYNAIPTNDETVNFSTAPRITVSPTSGPVGTSVTVTGTGFASQEQVTIYVQEVVVVPPSQVKTSSTGFFSATFNIPAYAAGPVSIVAIGSSGTKAYTQFTINITTPPQHPVVQVSGAPQLQPGQTQVITVTTYLNGAPTDMSSVSGTVLLPTGVTQSLSFLHVGTGEYQSVYLVPNITGTYVVTVSATASNGLSNTGVFSFSVVRSPPTPPTPPTINTSAIISIISSQIAPLQTAISSLQSALSNLASQTSSAIQALLGSMSSLSSVVSQIQGSIGTLEAYSLGALIIAFIALIVIIYGVFVRRRM
;
A
#
# COMPACT_ATOMS: atom_id res chain seq x y z
N MET A 1 -23.58 -48.62 5.71
CA MET A 1 -24.07 -47.90 4.51
C MET A 1 -22.87 -47.28 3.84
N HIS A 2 -22.78 -47.39 2.53
CA HIS A 2 -21.71 -46.81 1.75
C HIS A 2 -22.26 -45.81 0.72
N TYR A 3 -21.40 -44.96 0.21
CA TYR A 3 -21.74 -43.99 -0.83
C TYR A 3 -21.17 -44.41 -2.19
N THR A 4 -21.82 -43.95 -3.26
CA THR A 4 -21.24 -44.01 -4.60
C THR A 4 -19.88 -43.32 -4.62
N GLY A 5 -18.87 -43.98 -5.21
CA GLY A 5 -17.50 -43.49 -5.25
C GLY A 5 -16.70 -43.75 -3.98
N GLU A 6 -17.29 -44.34 -2.93
CA GLU A 6 -16.54 -44.75 -1.74
C GLU A 6 -15.67 -45.97 -2.05
N SER A 7 -14.43 -45.93 -1.56
CA SER A 7 -13.48 -47.04 -1.66
C SER A 7 -13.68 -48.00 -0.50
N VAL A 8 -14.04 -49.24 -0.80
CA VAL A 8 -14.22 -50.30 0.20
C VAL A 8 -13.03 -51.26 0.13
N ASN A 9 -12.42 -51.52 1.29
CA ASN A 9 -11.38 -52.53 1.40
C ASN A 9 -12.01 -53.91 1.54
N LEU A 10 -11.56 -54.82 0.70
CA LEU A 10 -12.07 -56.17 0.61
C LEU A 10 -10.96 -57.13 1.04
N LEU A 11 -11.30 -58.00 1.99
CA LEU A 11 -10.46 -59.11 2.41
C LEU A 11 -11.07 -60.41 1.90
N PHE A 12 -10.25 -61.16 1.18
CA PHE A 12 -10.60 -62.45 0.59
C PHE A 12 -9.76 -63.52 1.30
N VAL A 13 -10.38 -64.55 1.88
CA VAL A 13 -9.70 -65.69 2.52
C VAL A 13 -10.15 -67.03 1.91
N GLY A 14 -9.29 -68.05 1.95
CA GLY A 14 -9.65 -69.42 1.52
C GLY A 14 -9.46 -69.73 0.02
N PHE A 15 -8.72 -68.89 -0.70
CA PHE A 15 -8.67 -68.96 -2.17
C PHE A 15 -7.46 -69.70 -2.74
N THR A 16 -7.64 -70.40 -3.86
CA THR A 16 -6.50 -71.00 -4.57
C THR A 16 -5.72 -69.93 -5.36
N PRO A 17 -4.38 -70.03 -5.48
CA PRO A 17 -3.56 -68.96 -6.08
C PRO A 17 -3.77 -68.66 -7.58
N SER A 18 -4.64 -69.40 -8.28
CA SER A 18 -4.60 -69.48 -9.75
C SER A 18 -5.95 -69.43 -10.49
N ALA A 19 -7.09 -69.24 -9.83
CA ALA A 19 -8.39 -69.54 -10.46
C ALA A 19 -9.31 -68.35 -10.79
N LYS A 20 -9.03 -67.12 -10.34
CA LYS A 20 -10.04 -66.04 -10.35
C LYS A 20 -9.90 -65.07 -11.51
N GLU A 21 -11.01 -64.85 -12.22
CA GLU A 21 -11.04 -63.97 -13.39
C GLU A 21 -12.05 -62.83 -13.25
N TRP A 22 -13.13 -62.95 -12.46
CA TRP A 22 -14.13 -61.88 -12.33
C TRP A 22 -14.66 -61.68 -10.92
N VAL A 23 -15.10 -60.44 -10.68
CA VAL A 23 -15.88 -60.07 -9.49
C VAL A 23 -17.10 -59.31 -9.95
N ALA A 24 -18.23 -59.54 -9.28
CA ALA A 24 -19.45 -58.80 -9.53
C ALA A 24 -20.11 -58.34 -8.23
N LEU A 25 -20.75 -57.17 -8.29
CA LEU A 25 -21.75 -56.78 -7.30
C LEU A 25 -23.13 -57.23 -7.81
N ASN A 26 -23.72 -58.16 -7.07
CA ASN A 26 -25.04 -58.71 -7.32
C ASN A 26 -26.05 -58.05 -6.39
N ALA A 27 -27.12 -57.49 -6.94
CA ALA A 27 -28.20 -56.90 -6.15
C ALA A 27 -29.19 -57.96 -5.65
N TYR A 28 -29.64 -57.79 -4.42
CA TYR A 28 -30.67 -58.61 -3.79
C TYR A 28 -31.69 -57.72 -3.11
N ASN A 29 -32.94 -58.18 -3.07
CA ASN A 29 -33.94 -57.57 -2.22
C ASN A 29 -33.53 -57.78 -0.75
N ALA A 30 -33.35 -56.69 -0.02
CA ALA A 30 -32.81 -56.74 1.34
C ALA A 30 -33.80 -57.36 2.36
N VAL A 31 -35.07 -57.54 2.00
CA VAL A 31 -36.10 -58.12 2.87
C VAL A 31 -36.17 -59.64 2.72
N ASN A 32 -36.31 -60.13 1.49
CA ASN A 32 -36.58 -61.55 1.23
C ASN A 32 -35.36 -62.29 0.62
N GLY A 33 -34.26 -61.58 0.34
CA GLY A 33 -33.02 -62.16 -0.18
C GLY A 33 -33.09 -62.65 -1.63
N THR A 34 -34.15 -62.33 -2.38
CA THR A 34 -34.25 -62.74 -3.80
C THR A 34 -33.31 -61.92 -4.68
N PRO A 35 -32.58 -62.52 -5.64
CA PRO A 35 -31.69 -61.80 -6.53
C PRO A 35 -32.46 -60.86 -7.47
N ILE A 36 -31.91 -59.68 -7.71
CA ILE A 36 -32.41 -58.68 -8.66
C ILE A 36 -31.49 -58.70 -9.88
N THR A 37 -31.75 -59.61 -10.82
CA THR A 37 -30.87 -59.92 -11.96
C THR A 37 -30.70 -58.76 -12.94
N SER A 38 -31.59 -57.76 -12.93
CA SER A 38 -31.45 -56.53 -13.72
C SER A 38 -30.39 -55.57 -13.20
N LEU A 39 -29.84 -55.82 -12.00
CA LEU A 39 -28.84 -54.99 -11.35
C LEU A 39 -27.62 -55.84 -10.96
N GLN A 40 -26.78 -56.08 -11.95
CA GLN A 40 -25.50 -56.75 -11.80
C GLN A 40 -24.39 -55.87 -12.37
N TYR A 41 -23.34 -55.67 -11.58
CA TYR A 41 -22.18 -54.89 -11.98
C TYR A 41 -20.98 -55.80 -12.02
N VAL A 42 -20.54 -56.15 -13.22
CA VAL A 42 -19.36 -56.98 -13.45
C VAL A 42 -18.16 -56.07 -13.61
N PHE A 43 -17.12 -56.29 -12.79
CA PHE A 43 -15.86 -55.59 -12.92
C PHE A 43 -14.95 -56.38 -13.86
N SER A 44 -14.37 -55.70 -14.86
CA SER A 44 -13.35 -56.32 -15.72
C SER A 44 -12.06 -56.57 -14.91
N PRO A 45 -11.26 -57.59 -15.25
CA PRO A 45 -9.95 -57.82 -14.62
C PRO A 45 -9.03 -56.59 -14.69
N THR A 46 -9.16 -55.78 -15.74
CA THR A 46 -8.41 -54.53 -15.94
C THR A 46 -8.89 -53.37 -15.09
N SER A 47 -10.14 -53.41 -14.59
CA SER A 47 -10.74 -52.39 -13.72
C SER A 47 -10.62 -52.73 -12.23
N MET A 48 -10.18 -53.94 -11.90
CA MET A 48 -9.86 -54.36 -10.55
C MET A 48 -8.37 -54.21 -10.26
N PRO A 49 -7.98 -53.78 -9.05
CA PRO A 49 -6.58 -53.92 -8.65
C PRO A 49 -6.25 -55.41 -8.61
N LEU A 50 -5.09 -55.79 -9.18
CA LEU A 50 -4.59 -57.17 -9.23
C LEU A 50 -4.73 -57.83 -7.86
N LEU A 51 -5.61 -58.84 -7.76
CA LEU A 51 -5.77 -59.66 -6.56
C LEU A 51 -4.56 -60.59 -6.43
N GLN A 52 -3.49 -60.12 -5.79
CA GLN A 52 -2.36 -60.98 -5.45
C GLN A 52 -2.72 -61.80 -4.21
N THR A 53 -3.03 -63.08 -4.42
CA THR A 53 -3.20 -64.05 -3.32
C THR A 53 -1.84 -64.43 -2.77
N ASN A 54 -1.66 -64.34 -1.45
CA ASN A 54 -0.48 -64.89 -0.80
C ASN A 54 -0.51 -66.43 -0.77
N GLY A 55 0.57 -67.06 -0.30
CA GLY A 55 0.66 -68.53 -0.19
C GLY A 55 -0.34 -69.19 0.76
N TYR A 56 -1.15 -68.41 1.47
CA TYR A 56 -2.24 -68.87 2.36
C TYR A 56 -3.63 -68.65 1.76
N GLY A 57 -3.72 -68.25 0.48
CA GLY A 57 -5.00 -68.01 -0.19
C GLY A 57 -5.72 -66.75 0.28
N VAL A 58 -4.98 -65.77 0.81
CA VAL A 58 -5.53 -64.48 1.25
C VAL A 58 -5.17 -63.40 0.23
N ALA A 59 -6.16 -62.60 -0.17
CA ALA A 59 -5.95 -61.43 -1.02
C ALA A 59 -6.65 -60.20 -0.43
N GLN A 60 -6.07 -59.03 -0.65
CA GLN A 60 -6.67 -57.75 -0.31
C GLN A 60 -6.75 -56.87 -1.55
N THR A 61 -7.87 -56.15 -1.70
CA THR A 61 -8.02 -55.16 -2.75
C THR A 61 -8.96 -54.06 -2.30
N THR A 62 -8.95 -52.93 -3.02
CA THR A 62 -9.87 -51.82 -2.78
C THR A 62 -10.80 -51.68 -3.98
N LEU A 63 -12.10 -51.62 -3.72
CA LEU A 63 -13.12 -51.42 -4.73
C LEU A 63 -13.78 -50.05 -4.56
N THR A 64 -13.67 -49.18 -5.58
CA THR A 64 -14.48 -47.97 -5.67
C THR A 64 -15.89 -48.36 -6.09
N LEU A 65 -16.87 -48.13 -5.22
CA LEU A 65 -18.26 -48.50 -5.50
C LEU A 65 -18.80 -47.68 -6.67
N PRO A 66 -19.41 -48.33 -7.69
CA PRO A 66 -20.10 -47.62 -8.76
C PRO A 66 -21.35 -46.91 -8.22
N ASN A 67 -22.10 -46.25 -9.11
CA ASN A 67 -23.41 -45.77 -8.72
C ASN A 67 -24.36 -46.95 -8.52
N LEU A 68 -24.90 -47.07 -7.31
CA LEU A 68 -25.68 -48.19 -6.83
C LEU A 68 -26.99 -47.65 -6.26
N THR A 69 -28.10 -48.20 -6.72
CA THR A 69 -29.42 -47.74 -6.30
C THR A 69 -29.79 -48.27 -4.92
N SER A 70 -30.46 -47.46 -4.11
CA SER A 70 -30.89 -47.88 -2.77
C SER A 70 -32.20 -48.68 -2.75
N LYS A 71 -33.05 -48.52 -3.77
CA LYS A 71 -34.34 -49.23 -3.88
C LYS A 71 -34.72 -49.54 -5.34
N VAL A 72 -35.51 -50.58 -5.54
CA VAL A 72 -36.14 -50.92 -6.83
C VAL A 72 -37.65 -51.04 -6.70
N TYR A 73 -38.37 -50.71 -7.76
CA TYR A 73 -39.82 -50.87 -7.79
C TYR A 73 -40.20 -52.23 -8.39
N SER A 74 -40.91 -53.05 -7.62
CA SER A 74 -41.40 -54.36 -8.08
C SER A 74 -42.65 -54.77 -7.31
N GLY A 75 -43.64 -55.34 -8.01
CA GLY A 75 -44.89 -55.80 -7.39
C GLY A 75 -45.70 -54.67 -6.73
N GLY A 76 -45.65 -53.45 -7.25
CA GLY A 76 -46.40 -52.30 -6.71
C GLY A 76 -45.70 -51.55 -5.57
N GLN A 77 -44.53 -52.00 -5.12
CA GLN A 77 -43.85 -51.46 -3.94
C GLN A 77 -42.35 -51.21 -4.21
N TRP A 78 -41.78 -50.23 -3.48
CA TRP A 78 -40.35 -50.00 -3.42
C TRP A 78 -39.67 -50.95 -2.43
N TRP A 79 -38.72 -51.74 -2.92
CA TRP A 79 -37.93 -52.69 -2.13
C TRP A 79 -36.52 -52.17 -1.92
N PRO A 80 -35.99 -52.19 -0.68
CA PRO A 80 -34.59 -51.87 -0.42
C PRO A 80 -33.66 -52.87 -1.10
N VAL A 81 -32.54 -52.37 -1.60
CA VAL A 81 -31.49 -53.19 -2.25
C VAL A 81 -30.33 -53.37 -1.29
N THR A 82 -29.84 -54.61 -1.18
CA THR A 82 -28.52 -54.92 -0.64
C THR A 82 -27.67 -55.50 -1.75
N TYR A 83 -26.42 -55.09 -1.83
CA TYR A 83 -25.45 -55.62 -2.78
C TYR A 83 -24.56 -56.64 -2.09
N ARG A 84 -24.29 -57.73 -2.81
CA ARG A 84 -23.38 -58.78 -2.39
C ARG A 84 -22.24 -58.87 -3.38
N LEU A 85 -21.03 -58.97 -2.87
CA LEU A 85 -19.88 -59.26 -3.71
C LEU A 85 -19.85 -60.75 -4.03
N GLY A 86 -19.75 -61.10 -5.30
CA GLY A 86 -19.52 -62.46 -5.77
C GLY A 86 -18.19 -62.54 -6.51
N VAL A 87 -17.41 -63.58 -6.22
CA VAL A 87 -16.18 -63.91 -6.94
C VAL A 87 -16.46 -65.10 -7.87
N TYR A 88 -15.91 -65.03 -9.08
CA TYR A 88 -16.15 -66.01 -10.12
C TYR A 88 -14.82 -66.47 -10.71
N GLU A 89 -14.70 -67.78 -10.89
CA GLU A 89 -13.53 -68.46 -11.41
C GLU A 89 -13.73 -68.91 -12.85
N ALA A 90 -12.61 -69.02 -13.55
CA ALA A 90 -12.53 -69.52 -14.92
C ALA A 90 -13.22 -70.89 -15.01
N ASN A 91 -14.12 -71.08 -15.97
CA ASN A 91 -14.73 -72.40 -16.20
C ASN A 91 -13.82 -73.24 -17.12
N PRO A 92 -13.15 -74.29 -16.62
CA PRO A 92 -12.22 -75.07 -17.44
C PRO A 92 -12.89 -75.88 -18.55
N SER A 93 -14.23 -75.98 -18.53
CA SER A 93 -15.02 -76.69 -19.54
C SER A 93 -15.36 -75.82 -20.76
N VAL A 94 -14.93 -74.55 -20.80
CA VAL A 94 -15.25 -73.61 -21.89
C VAL A 94 -13.99 -72.98 -22.46
N ILE A 95 -13.95 -72.84 -23.80
CA ILE A 95 -12.78 -72.32 -24.54
C ILE A 95 -12.76 -70.79 -24.55
N ALA A 96 -13.94 -70.15 -24.60
CA ALA A 96 -14.08 -68.70 -24.59
C ALA A 96 -14.57 -68.24 -23.20
N GLN A 97 -13.65 -67.72 -22.39
CA GLN A 97 -13.93 -67.30 -21.03
C GLN A 97 -14.71 -65.97 -20.98
N THR A 98 -15.83 -65.96 -20.27
CA THR A 98 -16.66 -64.79 -20.02
C THR A 98 -17.20 -64.83 -18.59
N PHE A 99 -17.68 -63.69 -18.08
CA PHE A 99 -18.35 -63.69 -16.78
C PHE A 99 -19.56 -64.66 -16.71
N TYR A 100 -20.34 -64.77 -17.79
CA TYR A 100 -21.61 -65.52 -17.77
C TYR A 100 -21.43 -67.04 -17.77
N ASN A 101 -20.27 -67.55 -18.20
CA ASN A 101 -19.96 -68.97 -18.16
C ASN A 101 -18.98 -69.34 -17.05
N ALA A 102 -18.60 -68.38 -16.21
CA ALA A 102 -17.74 -68.55 -15.04
C ALA A 102 -18.42 -69.35 -13.92
N ILE A 103 -17.62 -70.00 -13.08
CA ILE A 103 -18.11 -70.79 -11.94
C ILE A 103 -18.15 -69.87 -10.70
N PRO A 104 -19.30 -69.72 -10.01
CA PRO A 104 -19.37 -68.97 -8.75
C PRO A 104 -18.64 -69.73 -7.64
N THR A 105 -17.77 -69.05 -6.87
CA THR A 105 -16.96 -69.71 -5.83
C THR A 105 -17.68 -69.88 -4.49
N ASN A 106 -18.89 -69.34 -4.34
CA ASN A 106 -19.71 -69.37 -3.11
C ASN A 106 -19.01 -68.82 -1.84
N ASP A 107 -18.10 -67.85 -1.97
CA ASP A 107 -17.45 -67.22 -0.82
C ASP A 107 -18.21 -66.04 -0.22
N GLU A 108 -17.84 -65.70 1.02
CA GLU A 108 -18.56 -64.81 1.94
C GLU A 108 -19.11 -63.53 1.31
N THR A 109 -20.40 -63.31 1.56
CA THR A 109 -21.11 -62.10 1.18
C THR A 109 -20.79 -60.97 2.16
N VAL A 110 -20.14 -59.92 1.67
CA VAL A 110 -20.23 -58.60 2.31
C VAL A 110 -21.47 -57.90 1.78
N ASN A 111 -22.37 -57.50 2.69
CA ASN A 111 -23.59 -56.78 2.34
C ASN A 111 -23.33 -55.27 2.33
N PHE A 112 -23.61 -54.62 1.20
CA PHE A 112 -23.57 -53.16 1.08
C PHE A 112 -24.97 -52.61 0.86
N SER A 113 -25.31 -51.54 1.59
CA SER A 113 -26.46 -50.71 1.30
C SER A 113 -26.00 -49.30 0.98
N THR A 114 -26.65 -48.65 0.01
CA THR A 114 -26.28 -47.31 -0.43
C THR A 114 -27.19 -46.24 0.14
N ALA A 115 -26.59 -45.11 0.51
CA ALA A 115 -27.31 -43.95 0.99
C ALA A 115 -27.43 -42.88 -0.12
N PRO A 116 -28.60 -42.25 -0.28
CA PRO A 116 -28.76 -41.12 -1.19
C PRO A 116 -27.83 -39.96 -0.83
N ARG A 117 -27.18 -39.37 -1.85
CA ARG A 117 -26.33 -38.20 -1.70
C ARG A 117 -26.55 -37.24 -2.86
N ILE A 118 -26.43 -35.94 -2.58
CA ILE A 118 -26.42 -34.90 -3.60
C ILE A 118 -25.21 -33.99 -3.47
N THR A 119 -24.74 -33.45 -4.58
CA THR A 119 -23.76 -32.37 -4.67
C THR A 119 -24.26 -31.28 -5.59
N VAL A 120 -23.78 -30.05 -5.40
CA VAL A 120 -24.12 -28.91 -6.23
C VAL A 120 -22.86 -28.24 -6.80
N SER A 121 -22.99 -27.71 -8.00
CA SER A 121 -21.96 -26.91 -8.67
C SER A 121 -22.59 -25.75 -9.43
N PRO A 122 -22.22 -24.49 -9.15
CA PRO A 122 -21.31 -24.06 -8.07
C PRO A 122 -21.93 -24.26 -6.67
N THR A 123 -21.11 -24.15 -5.62
CA THR A 123 -21.54 -24.24 -4.20
C THR A 123 -21.90 -22.89 -3.59
N SER A 124 -21.64 -21.78 -4.29
CA SER A 124 -22.01 -20.43 -3.87
C SER A 124 -22.22 -19.50 -5.07
N GLY A 125 -22.93 -18.39 -4.84
CA GLY A 125 -23.24 -17.39 -5.86
C GLY A 125 -24.37 -16.45 -5.44
N PRO A 126 -24.61 -15.34 -6.15
CA PRO A 126 -25.74 -14.46 -5.88
C PRO A 126 -27.10 -15.12 -6.18
N VAL A 127 -28.19 -14.46 -5.77
CA VAL A 127 -29.56 -14.84 -6.19
C VAL A 127 -29.61 -14.95 -7.72
N GLY A 128 -30.34 -15.94 -8.24
CA GLY A 128 -30.46 -16.21 -9.67
C GLY A 128 -29.32 -17.05 -10.28
N THR A 129 -28.28 -17.38 -9.50
CA THR A 129 -27.20 -18.29 -9.95
C THR A 129 -27.80 -19.60 -10.46
N SER A 130 -27.38 -20.03 -11.66
CA SER A 130 -27.72 -21.35 -12.20
C SER A 130 -26.85 -22.41 -11.54
N VAL A 131 -27.48 -23.38 -10.90
CA VAL A 131 -26.84 -24.45 -10.11
C VAL A 131 -27.21 -25.80 -10.68
N THR A 132 -26.20 -26.64 -10.91
CA THR A 132 -26.39 -28.04 -11.27
C THR A 132 -26.31 -28.90 -10.01
N VAL A 133 -27.36 -29.68 -9.75
CA VAL A 133 -27.39 -30.70 -8.70
C VAL A 133 -27.21 -32.08 -9.30
N THR A 134 -26.31 -32.85 -8.73
CA THR A 134 -26.04 -34.24 -9.10
C THR A 134 -26.39 -35.13 -7.91
N GLY A 135 -27.21 -36.16 -8.13
CA GLY A 135 -27.59 -37.12 -7.10
C GLY A 135 -27.16 -38.55 -7.42
N THR A 136 -26.77 -39.28 -6.38
CA THR A 136 -26.38 -40.71 -6.41
C THR A 136 -27.01 -41.47 -5.25
N GLY A 137 -27.11 -42.79 -5.36
CA GLY A 137 -27.71 -43.62 -4.30
C GLY A 137 -29.24 -43.51 -4.16
N PHE A 138 -29.92 -42.85 -5.10
CA PHE A 138 -31.39 -42.79 -5.13
C PHE A 138 -31.99 -44.12 -5.62
N ALA A 139 -33.30 -44.30 -5.49
CA ALA A 139 -34.01 -45.45 -6.01
C ALA A 139 -33.98 -45.46 -7.54
N SER A 140 -34.07 -46.64 -8.12
CA SER A 140 -33.99 -46.88 -9.54
C SER A 140 -35.24 -46.31 -10.22
N GLN A 141 -35.07 -45.50 -11.27
CA GLN A 141 -36.18 -45.01 -12.09
C GLN A 141 -37.27 -44.24 -11.31
N GLU A 142 -36.90 -43.57 -10.22
CA GLU A 142 -37.81 -42.77 -9.40
C GLU A 142 -37.87 -41.30 -9.87
N GLN A 143 -39.01 -40.65 -9.66
CA GLN A 143 -39.12 -39.20 -9.83
C GLN A 143 -38.49 -38.49 -8.64
N VAL A 144 -37.76 -37.40 -8.88
CA VAL A 144 -37.10 -36.62 -7.83
C VAL A 144 -37.62 -35.19 -7.82
N THR A 145 -37.96 -34.68 -6.64
CA THR A 145 -38.29 -33.27 -6.42
C THR A 145 -37.13 -32.59 -5.71
N ILE A 146 -36.68 -31.44 -6.20
CA ILE A 146 -35.60 -30.67 -5.59
C ILE A 146 -36.18 -29.39 -5.00
N TYR A 147 -35.80 -29.13 -3.75
CA TYR A 147 -36.19 -27.98 -2.96
C TYR A 147 -34.98 -27.12 -2.62
N VAL A 148 -35.17 -25.80 -2.58
CA VAL A 148 -34.30 -24.87 -1.88
C VAL A 148 -35.09 -24.31 -0.71
N GLN A 149 -34.67 -24.62 0.52
CA GLN A 149 -35.48 -24.49 1.73
C GLN A 149 -36.82 -25.22 1.56
N GLU A 150 -37.91 -24.48 1.40
CA GLU A 150 -39.28 -25.00 1.26
C GLU A 150 -39.82 -24.87 -0.18
N VAL A 151 -39.11 -24.17 -1.07
CA VAL A 151 -39.55 -23.89 -2.44
C VAL A 151 -39.12 -25.01 -3.38
N VAL A 152 -40.07 -25.55 -4.14
CA VAL A 152 -39.80 -26.49 -5.23
C VAL A 152 -39.11 -25.74 -6.37
N VAL A 153 -37.85 -26.10 -6.65
CA VAL A 153 -37.07 -25.55 -7.78
C VAL A 153 -37.01 -26.50 -8.97
N VAL A 154 -37.17 -27.81 -8.73
CA VAL A 154 -37.35 -28.81 -9.78
C VAL A 154 -38.50 -29.74 -9.36
N PRO A 155 -39.66 -29.72 -10.06
CA PRO A 155 -40.78 -30.60 -9.79
C PRO A 155 -40.50 -32.05 -10.22
N PRO A 156 -41.25 -33.04 -9.67
CA PRO A 156 -41.02 -34.47 -9.91
C PRO A 156 -41.18 -34.91 -11.37
N SER A 157 -41.88 -34.14 -12.19
CA SER A 157 -42.06 -34.41 -13.62
C SER A 157 -40.82 -34.10 -14.47
N GLN A 158 -39.84 -33.37 -13.94
CA GLN A 158 -38.69 -32.87 -14.71
C GLN A 158 -37.43 -33.72 -14.59
N VAL A 159 -37.28 -34.46 -13.49
CA VAL A 159 -36.08 -35.28 -13.27
C VAL A 159 -36.46 -36.66 -12.76
N LYS A 160 -35.88 -37.66 -13.43
CA LYS A 160 -36.02 -39.07 -13.10
C LYS A 160 -34.62 -39.67 -12.93
N THR A 161 -34.46 -40.54 -11.94
CA THR A 161 -33.20 -41.25 -11.77
C THR A 161 -33.00 -42.31 -12.85
N SER A 162 -31.75 -42.62 -13.14
CA SER A 162 -31.35 -43.75 -13.96
C SER A 162 -31.71 -45.09 -13.29
N SER A 163 -31.48 -46.19 -14.00
CA SER A 163 -31.58 -47.55 -13.42
C SER A 163 -30.65 -47.76 -12.21
N THR A 164 -29.57 -46.97 -12.12
CA THR A 164 -28.58 -47.06 -11.04
C THR A 164 -28.82 -46.05 -9.92
N GLY A 165 -29.87 -45.21 -10.01
CA GLY A 165 -30.16 -44.20 -9.00
C GLY A 165 -29.39 -42.88 -9.17
N PHE A 166 -28.87 -42.61 -10.36
CA PHE A 166 -28.18 -41.34 -10.70
C PHE A 166 -29.19 -40.33 -11.25
N PHE A 167 -29.05 -39.05 -10.90
CA PHE A 167 -29.72 -37.98 -11.64
C PHE A 167 -28.84 -36.73 -11.72
N SER A 168 -29.14 -35.86 -12.69
CA SER A 168 -28.60 -34.51 -12.78
C SER A 168 -29.71 -33.55 -13.20
N ALA A 169 -29.78 -32.38 -12.59
CA ALA A 169 -30.74 -31.34 -12.92
C ALA A 169 -30.13 -29.95 -12.67
N THR A 170 -30.65 -28.94 -13.35
CA THR A 170 -30.21 -27.54 -13.20
C THR A 170 -31.40 -26.66 -12.81
N PHE A 171 -31.17 -25.70 -11.93
CA PHE A 171 -32.18 -24.71 -11.51
C PHE A 171 -31.50 -23.39 -11.10
N ASN A 172 -32.28 -22.32 -11.02
CA ASN A 172 -31.80 -21.02 -10.54
C ASN A 172 -32.08 -20.86 -9.04
N ILE A 173 -31.11 -20.31 -8.30
CA ILE A 173 -31.25 -20.02 -6.87
C ILE A 173 -32.35 -18.96 -6.65
N PRO A 174 -33.42 -19.26 -5.88
CA PRO A 174 -34.47 -18.30 -5.58
C PRO A 174 -33.99 -17.10 -4.75
N ALA A 175 -34.82 -16.05 -4.67
CA ALA A 175 -34.54 -14.85 -3.92
C ALA A 175 -34.69 -15.06 -2.40
N TYR A 176 -33.61 -15.52 -1.76
CA TYR A 176 -33.45 -15.56 -0.31
C TYR A 176 -32.40 -14.55 0.16
N ALA A 177 -32.37 -14.27 1.46
CA ALA A 177 -31.30 -13.47 2.06
C ALA A 177 -29.92 -14.12 1.86
N ALA A 178 -28.88 -13.30 1.84
CA ALA A 178 -27.51 -13.79 1.77
C ALA A 178 -27.17 -14.68 2.97
N GLY A 179 -26.39 -15.73 2.73
CA GLY A 179 -26.08 -16.76 3.71
C GLY A 179 -26.33 -18.18 3.21
N PRO A 180 -26.13 -19.20 4.06
CA PRO A 180 -26.33 -20.60 3.68
C PRO A 180 -27.82 -20.92 3.50
N VAL A 181 -28.15 -21.62 2.42
CA VAL A 181 -29.48 -22.20 2.18
C VAL A 181 -29.37 -23.72 2.01
N SER A 182 -30.37 -24.44 2.52
CA SER A 182 -30.46 -25.90 2.40
C SER A 182 -31.03 -26.28 1.03
N ILE A 183 -30.42 -27.27 0.38
CA ILE A 183 -30.94 -27.91 -0.84
C ILE A 183 -31.27 -29.34 -0.50
N VAL A 184 -32.50 -29.77 -0.84
CA VAL A 184 -33.00 -31.10 -0.54
C VAL A 184 -33.51 -31.75 -1.80
N ALA A 185 -33.08 -32.99 -2.06
CA ALA A 185 -33.67 -33.83 -3.09
C ALA A 185 -34.48 -34.95 -2.44
N ILE A 186 -35.75 -35.09 -2.84
CA ILE A 186 -36.69 -36.08 -2.33
C ILE A 186 -37.16 -36.95 -3.49
N GLY A 187 -36.88 -38.23 -3.43
CA GLY A 187 -37.37 -39.20 -4.40
C GLY A 187 -38.76 -39.74 -4.05
N SER A 188 -39.53 -40.12 -5.06
CA SER A 188 -40.88 -40.72 -4.90
C SER A 188 -40.90 -42.02 -4.08
N SER A 189 -39.75 -42.68 -3.90
CA SER A 189 -39.58 -43.83 -3.01
C SER A 189 -39.35 -43.46 -1.54
N GLY A 190 -39.29 -42.16 -1.23
CA GLY A 190 -38.99 -41.61 0.10
C GLY A 190 -37.50 -41.45 0.40
N THR A 191 -36.61 -41.67 -0.57
CA THR A 191 -35.18 -41.32 -0.48
C THR A 191 -35.01 -39.82 -0.30
N LYS A 192 -34.06 -39.40 0.56
CA LYS A 192 -33.78 -37.98 0.82
C LYS A 192 -32.28 -37.75 0.92
N ALA A 193 -31.80 -36.67 0.32
CA ALA A 193 -30.44 -36.20 0.49
C ALA A 193 -30.40 -34.67 0.61
N TYR A 194 -29.41 -34.18 1.34
CA TYR A 194 -29.25 -32.77 1.67
C TYR A 194 -27.87 -32.26 1.24
N THR A 195 -27.80 -31.01 0.83
CA THR A 195 -26.57 -30.26 0.66
C THR A 195 -26.82 -28.78 0.93
N GLN A 196 -25.78 -27.96 0.90
CA GLN A 196 -25.88 -26.53 1.15
C GLN A 196 -25.36 -25.74 -0.05
N PHE A 197 -25.95 -24.56 -0.25
CA PHE A 197 -25.45 -23.54 -1.16
C PHE A 197 -25.34 -22.22 -0.40
N THR A 198 -24.30 -21.44 -0.64
CA THR A 198 -24.13 -20.13 0.00
C THR A 198 -24.55 -19.02 -0.95
N ILE A 199 -25.60 -18.28 -0.58
CA ILE A 199 -26.01 -17.08 -1.31
C ILE A 199 -25.08 -15.94 -0.92
N ASN A 200 -24.34 -15.43 -1.90
CA ASN A 200 -23.42 -14.33 -1.71
C ASN A 200 -24.18 -13.01 -1.67
N ILE A 201 -23.68 -12.07 -0.87
CA ILE A 201 -24.13 -10.68 -0.93
C ILE A 201 -23.74 -10.15 -2.30
N THR A 202 -24.70 -9.76 -3.15
CA THR A 202 -24.39 -8.85 -4.24
C THR A 202 -24.07 -7.52 -3.59
N THR A 203 -22.83 -7.04 -3.69
CA THR A 203 -22.54 -5.67 -3.26
C THR A 203 -23.53 -4.76 -3.98
N PRO A 204 -24.27 -3.89 -3.25
CA PRO A 204 -25.16 -2.94 -3.89
C PRO A 204 -24.40 -2.21 -5.00
N PRO A 205 -25.04 -1.93 -6.15
CA PRO A 205 -24.37 -1.19 -7.22
C PRO A 205 -23.86 0.13 -6.63
N GLN A 206 -22.55 0.36 -6.73
CA GLN A 206 -21.91 1.51 -6.11
C GLN A 206 -22.21 2.77 -6.91
N HIS A 207 -22.51 3.85 -6.20
CA HIS A 207 -22.50 5.19 -6.78
C HIS A 207 -21.06 5.57 -7.12
N PRO A 208 -20.83 6.32 -8.21
CA PRO A 208 -19.50 6.85 -8.50
C PRO A 208 -19.07 7.83 -7.38
N VAL A 209 -17.77 7.90 -7.11
CA VAL A 209 -17.19 8.97 -6.29
C VAL A 209 -16.76 10.08 -7.23
N VAL A 210 -17.16 11.32 -6.92
CA VAL A 210 -16.85 12.50 -7.74
C VAL A 210 -16.03 13.48 -6.91
N GLN A 211 -14.79 13.70 -7.33
CA GLN A 211 -13.91 14.69 -6.73
C GLN A 211 -13.77 15.86 -7.69
N VAL A 212 -13.95 17.08 -7.18
CA VAL A 212 -13.88 18.30 -7.97
C VAL A 212 -12.79 19.18 -7.38
N SER A 213 -11.95 19.76 -8.23
CA SER A 213 -10.81 20.56 -7.81
C SER A 213 -10.53 21.72 -8.77
N GLY A 214 -9.77 22.69 -8.27
CA GLY A 214 -9.32 23.85 -9.02
C GLY A 214 -8.52 24.81 -8.14
N ALA A 215 -8.05 25.93 -8.71
CA ALA A 215 -7.48 27.03 -7.95
C ALA A 215 -8.43 27.53 -6.84
N PRO A 216 -7.99 27.60 -5.56
CA PRO A 216 -8.87 27.97 -4.44
C PRO A 216 -9.22 29.47 -4.41
N GLN A 217 -8.43 30.30 -5.08
CA GLN A 217 -8.60 31.74 -5.11
C GLN A 217 -8.14 32.34 -6.45
N LEU A 218 -8.93 33.24 -7.02
CA LEU A 218 -8.67 33.89 -8.31
C LEU A 218 -9.01 35.39 -8.27
N GLN A 219 -8.62 36.10 -9.32
CA GLN A 219 -9.01 37.49 -9.58
C GLN A 219 -10.07 37.58 -10.68
N PRO A 220 -10.90 38.64 -10.70
CA PRO A 220 -11.80 38.94 -11.81
C PRO A 220 -11.12 38.84 -13.19
N GLY A 221 -11.75 38.15 -14.13
CA GLY A 221 -11.26 37.98 -15.50
C GLY A 221 -10.23 36.85 -15.69
N GLN A 222 -9.78 36.18 -14.62
CA GLN A 222 -8.97 34.96 -14.75
C GLN A 222 -9.83 33.75 -15.13
N THR A 223 -9.19 32.73 -15.70
CA THR A 223 -9.82 31.45 -16.00
C THR A 223 -9.63 30.46 -14.85
N GLN A 224 -10.72 29.85 -14.43
CA GLN A 224 -10.74 28.72 -13.53
C GLN A 224 -10.73 27.43 -14.35
N VAL A 225 -9.69 26.61 -14.23
CA VAL A 225 -9.72 25.23 -14.71
C VAL A 225 -10.34 24.38 -13.60
N ILE A 226 -11.44 23.70 -13.93
CA ILE A 226 -12.17 22.81 -13.03
C ILE A 226 -11.86 21.38 -13.47
N THR A 227 -11.17 20.64 -12.61
CA THR A 227 -10.84 19.23 -12.87
C THR A 227 -11.75 18.34 -12.04
N VAL A 228 -12.35 17.37 -12.69
CA VAL A 228 -13.24 16.37 -12.10
C VAL A 228 -12.59 15.00 -12.26
N THR A 229 -12.34 14.31 -11.15
CA THR A 229 -11.91 12.92 -11.14
C THR A 229 -13.03 12.03 -10.60
N THR A 230 -13.24 10.89 -11.24
CA THR A 230 -14.33 9.97 -10.96
C THR A 230 -13.82 8.55 -10.74
N TYR A 231 -14.37 7.90 -9.72
CA TYR A 231 -13.96 6.56 -9.32
C TYR A 231 -15.18 5.66 -9.17
N LEU A 232 -15.06 4.41 -9.58
CA LEU A 232 -16.04 3.36 -9.32
C LEU A 232 -15.31 2.15 -8.74
N ASN A 233 -15.79 1.61 -7.62
CA ASN A 233 -15.12 0.54 -6.89
C ASN A 233 -13.63 0.84 -6.55
N GLY A 234 -13.30 2.11 -6.34
CA GLY A 234 -11.93 2.57 -6.01
C GLY A 234 -10.98 2.75 -7.20
N ALA A 235 -11.42 2.49 -8.44
CA ALA A 235 -10.61 2.68 -9.65
C ALA A 235 -11.10 3.87 -10.49
N PRO A 236 -10.20 4.67 -11.11
CA PRO A 236 -10.59 5.70 -12.07
C PRO A 236 -11.44 5.10 -13.19
N THR A 237 -12.63 5.65 -13.44
CA THR A 237 -13.61 5.04 -14.36
C THR A 237 -14.32 6.12 -15.16
N ASP A 238 -14.45 5.92 -16.47
CA ASP A 238 -15.21 6.83 -17.34
C ASP A 238 -16.72 6.74 -17.06
N MET A 239 -17.34 7.90 -16.93
CA MET A 239 -18.75 8.10 -16.67
C MET A 239 -19.53 8.27 -17.99
N SER A 240 -20.76 7.80 -18.03
CA SER A 240 -21.66 7.96 -19.17
C SER A 240 -22.13 9.40 -19.34
N SER A 241 -22.17 10.19 -18.27
CA SER A 241 -22.39 11.62 -18.34
C SER A 241 -21.71 12.35 -17.19
N VAL A 242 -21.09 13.50 -17.48
CA VAL A 242 -20.58 14.44 -16.48
C VAL A 242 -21.09 15.83 -16.82
N SER A 243 -21.82 16.44 -15.90
CA SER A 243 -22.38 17.79 -16.05
C SER A 243 -22.31 18.52 -14.73
N GLY A 244 -22.33 19.85 -14.76
CA GLY A 244 -22.26 20.60 -13.52
C GLY A 244 -22.76 22.02 -13.67
N THR A 245 -22.66 22.74 -12.57
CA THR A 245 -23.04 24.15 -12.49
C THR A 245 -22.08 24.93 -11.61
N VAL A 246 -22.01 26.23 -11.82
CA VAL A 246 -21.35 27.19 -10.92
C VAL A 246 -22.43 28.13 -10.38
N LEU A 247 -22.60 28.14 -9.06
CA LEU A 247 -23.39 29.13 -8.34
C LEU A 247 -22.52 30.36 -8.07
N LEU A 248 -22.93 31.51 -8.60
CA LEU A 248 -22.28 32.79 -8.38
C LEU A 248 -22.64 33.36 -7.00
N PRO A 249 -21.82 34.29 -6.47
CA PRO A 249 -22.14 35.04 -5.25
C PRO A 249 -23.48 35.80 -5.32
N THR A 250 -23.96 36.09 -6.53
CA THR A 250 -25.25 36.76 -6.78
C THR A 250 -26.46 35.83 -6.65
N GLY A 251 -26.25 34.51 -6.47
CA GLY A 251 -27.30 33.49 -6.47
C GLY A 251 -27.67 32.96 -7.86
N VAL A 252 -27.05 33.46 -8.93
CA VAL A 252 -27.26 32.97 -10.30
C VAL A 252 -26.45 31.70 -10.53
N THR A 253 -27.06 30.70 -11.14
CA THR A 253 -26.40 29.44 -11.50
C THR A 253 -26.08 29.42 -13.00
N GLN A 254 -24.86 29.03 -13.36
CA GLN A 254 -24.42 28.84 -14.75
C GLN A 254 -24.09 27.37 -15.01
N SER A 255 -24.49 26.83 -16.17
CA SER A 255 -24.20 25.45 -16.54
C SER A 255 -22.73 25.28 -16.99
N LEU A 256 -22.15 24.13 -16.66
CA LEU A 256 -20.84 23.69 -17.10
C LEU A 256 -20.95 22.43 -17.95
N SER A 257 -20.21 22.40 -19.05
CA SER A 257 -19.90 21.20 -19.81
C SER A 257 -18.45 20.78 -19.55
N PHE A 258 -18.22 19.47 -19.51
CA PHE A 258 -16.91 18.90 -19.23
C PHE A 258 -16.39 18.13 -20.44
N LEU A 259 -15.11 18.32 -20.75
CA LEU A 259 -14.39 17.57 -21.76
C LEU A 259 -13.68 16.39 -21.09
N HIS A 260 -13.78 15.20 -21.69
CA HIS A 260 -13.02 14.03 -21.27
C HIS A 260 -11.55 14.19 -21.66
N VAL A 261 -10.63 14.05 -20.69
CA VAL A 261 -9.19 14.27 -20.92
C VAL A 261 -8.34 13.04 -20.58
N GLY A 262 -8.89 12.08 -19.86
CA GLY A 262 -8.23 10.83 -19.48
C GLY A 262 -9.20 9.90 -18.73
N THR A 263 -8.79 8.66 -18.47
CA THR A 263 -9.66 7.69 -17.79
C THR A 263 -10.11 8.21 -16.42
N GLY A 264 -11.42 8.41 -16.26
CA GLY A 264 -12.04 8.97 -15.07
C GLY A 264 -11.77 10.46 -14.84
N GLU A 265 -11.13 11.18 -15.77
CA GLU A 265 -10.76 12.58 -15.64
C GLU A 265 -11.41 13.47 -16.69
N TYR A 266 -12.00 14.58 -16.23
CA TYR A 266 -12.70 15.55 -17.05
C TYR A 266 -12.34 16.97 -16.66
N GLN A 267 -12.36 17.89 -17.62
CA GLN A 267 -12.03 19.30 -17.38
C GLN A 267 -13.06 20.26 -17.98
N SER A 268 -13.28 21.38 -17.30
CA SER A 268 -14.04 22.53 -17.81
C SER A 268 -13.26 23.80 -17.54
N VAL A 269 -13.32 24.76 -18.46
CA VAL A 269 -12.68 26.07 -18.31
C VAL A 269 -13.79 27.10 -18.10
N TYR A 270 -13.75 27.77 -16.96
CA TYR A 270 -14.72 28.77 -16.56
C TYR A 270 -14.07 30.15 -16.48
N LEU A 271 -14.55 31.12 -17.28
CA LEU A 271 -14.09 32.49 -17.21
C LEU A 271 -14.76 33.21 -16.03
N VAL A 272 -13.97 33.63 -15.05
CA VAL A 272 -14.49 34.28 -13.84
C VAL A 272 -15.02 35.69 -14.18
N PRO A 273 -16.32 35.97 -13.97
CA PRO A 273 -16.86 37.30 -14.25
C PRO A 273 -16.33 38.35 -13.27
N ASN A 274 -16.56 39.63 -13.56
CA ASN A 274 -16.15 40.73 -12.69
C ASN A 274 -17.03 40.88 -11.44
N ILE A 275 -17.17 39.79 -10.68
CA ILE A 275 -17.97 39.68 -9.47
C ILE A 275 -17.09 39.02 -8.41
N THR A 276 -16.82 39.72 -7.31
CA THR A 276 -16.09 39.18 -6.17
C THR A 276 -17.01 38.38 -5.25
N GLY A 277 -16.46 37.38 -4.56
CA GLY A 277 -17.19 36.55 -3.62
C GLY A 277 -16.88 35.06 -3.77
N THR A 278 -17.64 34.21 -3.09
CA THR A 278 -17.48 32.75 -3.13
C THR A 278 -18.33 32.14 -4.24
N TYR A 279 -17.69 31.32 -5.07
CA TYR A 279 -18.33 30.54 -6.12
C TYR A 279 -18.40 29.09 -5.67
N VAL A 280 -19.53 28.42 -5.94
CA VAL A 280 -19.72 27.01 -5.60
C VAL A 280 -19.97 26.21 -6.88
N VAL A 281 -19.07 25.29 -7.17
CA VAL A 281 -19.15 24.35 -8.29
C VAL A 281 -19.81 23.07 -7.79
N THR A 282 -20.89 22.65 -8.43
CA THR A 282 -21.55 21.36 -8.18
C THR A 282 -21.51 20.54 -9.45
N VAL A 283 -20.95 19.33 -9.40
CA VAL A 283 -20.83 18.42 -10.54
C VAL A 283 -21.58 17.14 -10.24
N SER A 284 -22.42 16.69 -11.17
CA SER A 284 -23.08 15.39 -11.14
C SER A 284 -22.47 14.49 -12.21
N ALA A 285 -22.09 13.28 -11.82
CA ALA A 285 -21.59 12.27 -12.74
C ALA A 285 -22.44 10.98 -12.63
N THR A 286 -22.71 10.36 -13.77
CA THR A 286 -23.53 9.13 -13.89
C THR A 286 -22.70 8.03 -14.52
N ALA A 287 -22.57 6.91 -13.84
CA ALA A 287 -21.85 5.74 -14.35
C ALA A 287 -22.70 4.94 -15.34
N SER A 288 -22.08 3.98 -16.04
CA SER A 288 -22.74 3.11 -17.02
C SER A 288 -23.84 2.21 -16.43
N ASN A 289 -23.83 2.01 -15.11
CA ASN A 289 -24.90 1.33 -14.38
C ASN A 289 -26.12 2.23 -14.11
N GLY A 290 -26.11 3.49 -14.56
CA GLY A 290 -27.19 4.45 -14.39
C GLY A 290 -27.22 5.17 -13.03
N LEU A 291 -26.32 4.85 -12.10
CA LEU A 291 -26.24 5.51 -10.81
C LEU A 291 -25.40 6.79 -10.89
N SER A 292 -25.83 7.81 -10.16
CA SER A 292 -25.18 9.12 -10.14
C SER A 292 -24.75 9.54 -8.74
N ASN A 293 -23.76 10.43 -8.67
CA ASN A 293 -23.36 11.10 -7.44
C ASN A 293 -22.86 12.52 -7.74
N THR A 294 -22.78 13.35 -6.71
CA THR A 294 -22.35 14.74 -6.82
C THR A 294 -21.06 15.04 -6.08
N GLY A 295 -20.17 15.80 -6.71
CA GLY A 295 -18.99 16.41 -6.10
C GLY A 295 -19.11 17.93 -6.05
N VAL A 296 -18.54 18.54 -5.02
CA VAL A 296 -18.61 20.00 -4.80
C VAL A 296 -17.23 20.57 -4.57
N PHE A 297 -16.97 21.74 -5.15
CA PHE A 297 -15.75 22.53 -4.94
C PHE A 297 -16.13 24.01 -4.84
N SER A 298 -15.47 24.78 -3.99
CA SER A 298 -15.69 26.22 -3.89
C SER A 298 -14.39 26.99 -3.98
N PHE A 299 -14.41 28.14 -4.65
CA PHE A 299 -13.27 29.05 -4.76
C PHE A 299 -13.71 30.50 -4.50
N SER A 300 -12.77 31.33 -4.08
CA SER A 300 -13.02 32.74 -3.78
C SER A 300 -12.43 33.67 -4.83
N VAL A 301 -13.18 34.67 -5.24
CA VAL A 301 -12.72 35.71 -6.17
C VAL A 301 -12.55 37.01 -5.42
N VAL A 302 -11.32 37.50 -5.36
CA VAL A 302 -10.98 38.74 -4.69
C VAL A 302 -10.28 39.69 -5.65
N ARG A 303 -10.48 40.99 -5.46
CA ARG A 303 -9.65 41.99 -6.15
C ARG A 303 -8.30 42.05 -5.47
N SER A 304 -7.25 42.21 -6.26
CA SER A 304 -5.94 42.61 -5.74
C SER A 304 -6.13 43.84 -4.84
N PRO A 305 -5.41 43.93 -3.72
CA PRO A 305 -5.33 45.18 -2.98
C PRO A 305 -4.95 46.30 -3.96
N PRO A 306 -5.52 47.52 -3.82
CA PRO A 306 -5.00 48.65 -4.56
C PRO A 306 -3.49 48.72 -4.33
N THR A 307 -2.72 48.91 -5.41
CA THR A 307 -1.28 49.14 -5.30
C THR A 307 -1.05 50.20 -4.23
N PRO A 308 -0.13 49.96 -3.26
CA PRO A 308 0.23 50.97 -2.27
C PRO A 308 0.53 52.28 -3.00
N PRO A 309 0.15 53.46 -2.45
CA PRO A 309 0.55 54.72 -3.03
C PRO A 309 2.06 54.69 -3.25
N THR A 310 2.50 55.15 -4.43
CA THR A 310 3.92 55.26 -4.77
C THR A 310 4.63 55.92 -3.58
N PRO A 311 5.70 55.31 -3.03
CA PRO A 311 6.45 55.93 -1.94
C PRO A 311 6.81 57.38 -2.34
N PRO A 312 6.74 58.36 -1.42
CA PRO A 312 7.14 59.71 -1.74
C PRO A 312 8.53 59.68 -2.35
N THR A 313 8.71 60.30 -3.51
CA THR A 313 10.02 60.47 -4.13
C THR A 313 10.92 61.13 -3.11
N ILE A 314 11.92 60.39 -2.61
CA ILE A 314 12.93 60.94 -1.73
C ILE A 314 13.64 62.04 -2.52
N ASN A 315 13.49 63.29 -2.08
CA ASN A 315 14.20 64.42 -2.65
C ASN A 315 15.68 64.30 -2.23
N THR A 316 16.41 63.47 -2.97
CA THR A 316 17.83 63.17 -2.72
C THR A 316 18.68 64.44 -2.73
N SER A 317 18.29 65.46 -3.50
CA SER A 317 18.90 66.80 -3.49
C SER A 317 18.79 67.53 -2.15
N ALA A 318 17.65 67.43 -1.44
CA ALA A 318 17.48 68.04 -0.13
C ALA A 318 18.33 67.32 0.94
N ILE A 319 18.40 65.99 0.88
CA ILE A 319 19.22 65.18 1.80
C ILE A 319 20.71 65.43 1.54
N ILE A 320 21.15 65.47 0.28
CA ILE A 320 22.55 65.80 -0.08
C ILE A 320 22.90 67.22 0.39
N SER A 321 21.99 68.20 0.23
CA SER A 321 22.22 69.57 0.72
C SER A 321 22.38 69.63 2.25
N ILE A 322 21.56 68.90 3.01
CA ILE A 322 21.68 68.81 4.48
C ILE A 322 22.98 68.12 4.88
N ILE A 323 23.35 67.02 4.22
CA ILE A 323 24.61 66.32 4.52
C ILE A 323 25.81 67.21 4.19
N SER A 324 25.81 67.90 3.04
CA SER A 324 26.87 68.84 2.66
C SER A 324 26.98 70.03 3.62
N SER A 325 25.86 70.57 4.12
CA SER A 325 25.90 71.68 5.09
C SER A 325 26.46 71.27 6.45
N GLN A 326 26.32 69.98 6.83
CA GLN A 326 26.89 69.44 8.07
C GLN A 326 28.38 69.06 7.91
N ILE A 327 28.81 68.64 6.71
CA ILE A 327 30.20 68.25 6.44
C ILE A 327 31.14 69.47 6.29
N ALA A 328 30.65 70.57 5.72
CA ALA A 328 31.47 71.78 5.51
C ALA A 328 32.15 72.31 6.80
N PRO A 329 31.44 72.53 7.93
CA PRO A 329 32.09 73.01 9.16
C PRO A 329 33.06 71.98 9.76
N LEU A 330 32.81 70.67 9.59
CA LEU A 330 33.74 69.62 10.01
C LEU A 330 35.05 69.67 9.21
N GLN A 331 34.99 69.91 7.90
CA GLN A 331 36.18 70.09 7.07
C GLN A 331 36.97 71.34 7.48
N THR A 332 36.28 72.46 7.73
CA THR A 332 36.94 73.68 8.21
C THR A 332 37.62 73.45 9.55
N ALA A 333 36.97 72.75 10.49
CA ALA A 333 37.55 72.42 11.79
C ALA A 333 38.79 71.53 11.67
N ILE A 334 38.78 70.54 10.77
CA ILE A 334 39.95 69.69 10.49
C ILE A 334 41.11 70.53 9.94
N SER A 335 40.86 71.45 9.01
CA SER A 335 41.91 72.34 8.49
C SER A 335 42.47 73.27 9.56
N SER A 336 41.62 73.83 10.44
CA SER A 336 42.09 74.64 11.57
C SER A 336 42.94 73.83 12.55
N LEU A 337 42.56 72.59 12.84
CA LEU A 337 43.34 71.68 13.70
C LEU A 337 44.71 71.36 13.08
N GLN A 338 44.75 71.11 11.77
CA GLN A 338 46.00 70.89 11.03
C GLN A 338 46.93 72.11 11.12
N SER A 339 46.40 73.32 10.91
CA SER A 339 47.20 74.55 11.05
C SER A 339 47.70 74.76 12.48
N ALA A 340 46.87 74.50 13.49
CA ALA A 340 47.28 74.60 14.89
C ALA A 340 48.40 73.61 15.23
N LEU A 341 48.32 72.38 14.72
CA LEU A 341 49.36 71.37 14.91
C LEU A 341 50.67 71.77 14.22
N SER A 342 50.62 72.32 13.01
CA SER A 342 51.81 72.85 12.33
C SER A 342 52.45 74.01 13.09
N ASN A 343 51.65 74.90 13.68
CA ASN A 343 52.14 76.00 14.51
C ASN A 343 52.76 75.51 15.83
N LEU A 344 52.17 74.50 16.46
CA LEU A 344 52.76 73.90 17.66
C LEU A 344 54.09 73.19 17.33
N ALA A 345 54.17 72.50 16.19
CA ALA A 345 55.39 71.86 15.74
C ALA A 345 56.51 72.89 15.47
N SER A 346 56.21 74.02 14.83
CA SER A 346 57.18 75.08 14.58
C SER A 346 57.65 75.75 15.87
N GLN A 347 56.73 76.07 16.80
CA GLN A 347 57.08 76.59 18.12
C GLN A 347 57.96 75.63 18.92
N THR A 348 57.63 74.33 18.89
CA THR A 348 58.44 73.29 19.54
C THR A 348 59.85 73.23 18.94
N SER A 349 59.96 73.30 17.61
CA SER A 349 61.25 73.32 16.93
C SER A 349 62.08 74.56 17.31
N SER A 350 61.47 75.75 17.35
CA SER A 350 62.14 76.98 17.79
C SER A 350 62.59 76.91 19.25
N ALA A 351 61.78 76.34 20.14
CA ALA A 351 62.13 76.16 21.54
C ALA A 351 63.32 75.20 21.72
N ILE A 352 63.35 74.09 20.96
CA ILE A 352 64.48 73.16 20.93
C ILE A 352 65.76 73.87 20.46
N GLN A 353 65.69 74.69 19.40
CA GLN A 353 66.85 75.43 18.92
C GLN A 353 67.37 76.46 19.93
N ALA A 354 66.47 77.16 20.64
CA ALA A 354 66.85 78.08 21.71
C ALA A 354 67.54 77.36 22.88
N LEU A 355 67.07 76.16 23.23
CA LEU A 355 67.70 75.33 24.27
C LEU A 355 69.09 74.85 23.82
N LEU A 356 69.24 74.38 22.59
CA LEU A 356 70.54 74.00 22.02
C LEU A 356 71.52 75.18 22.01
N GLY A 357 71.05 76.38 21.64
CA GLY A 357 71.83 77.61 21.73
C GLY A 357 72.29 77.88 23.17
N SER A 358 71.38 77.79 24.14
CA SER A 358 71.69 77.98 25.56
C SER A 358 72.71 76.95 26.07
N MET A 359 72.59 75.68 25.66
CA MET A 359 73.56 74.62 25.98
C MET A 359 74.95 74.90 25.37
N SER A 360 75.00 75.43 24.15
CA SER A 360 76.27 75.81 23.51
C SER A 360 76.95 76.99 24.21
N SER A 361 76.17 77.96 24.70
CA SER A 361 76.70 79.04 25.54
C SER A 361 77.23 78.49 26.87
N LEU A 362 76.49 77.58 27.51
CA LEU A 362 76.93 76.95 28.75
C LEU A 362 78.20 76.11 28.54
N SER A 363 78.31 75.35 27.45
CA SER A 363 79.53 74.57 27.15
C SER A 363 80.73 75.48 26.91
N SER A 364 80.54 76.63 26.27
CA SER A 364 81.58 77.66 26.13
C SER A 364 82.02 78.20 27.49
N VAL A 365 81.07 78.52 28.39
CA VAL A 365 81.38 78.96 29.76
C VAL A 365 82.14 77.88 30.53
N VAL A 366 81.72 76.61 30.45
CA VAL A 366 82.43 75.49 31.10
C VAL A 366 83.86 75.36 30.55
N SER A 367 84.05 75.49 29.23
CA SER A 367 85.38 75.46 28.62
C SER A 367 86.26 76.63 29.08
N GLN A 368 85.71 77.84 29.21
CA GLN A 368 86.42 79.00 29.75
C GLN A 368 86.83 78.82 31.22
N ILE A 369 85.95 78.23 32.04
CA ILE A 369 86.24 77.89 33.43
C ILE A 369 87.35 76.84 33.50
N GLN A 370 87.27 75.76 32.71
CA GLN A 370 88.32 74.74 32.62
C GLN A 370 89.68 75.33 32.23
N GLY A 371 89.70 76.25 31.26
CA GLY A 371 90.91 76.97 30.88
C GLY A 371 91.47 77.83 32.01
N SER A 372 90.61 78.55 32.74
CA SER A 372 91.01 79.40 33.86
C SER A 372 91.51 78.60 35.07
N ILE A 373 90.95 77.41 35.33
CA ILE A 373 91.48 76.47 36.34
C ILE A 373 92.86 75.97 35.92
N GLY A 374 93.02 75.55 34.65
CA GLY A 374 94.30 75.09 34.13
C GLY A 374 95.41 76.14 34.22
N THR A 375 95.09 77.42 33.98
CA THR A 375 96.07 78.50 34.17
C THR A 375 96.33 78.77 35.66
N LEU A 376 95.33 78.76 36.53
CA LEU A 376 95.52 78.92 37.98
C LEU A 376 96.39 77.82 38.59
N GLU A 377 96.20 76.56 38.19
CA GLU A 377 97.06 75.45 38.60
C GLU A 377 98.49 75.65 38.12
N ALA A 378 98.69 76.10 36.87
CA ALA A 378 100.02 76.40 36.34
C ALA A 378 100.71 77.57 37.06
N TYR A 379 99.98 78.66 37.34
CA TYR A 379 100.50 79.81 38.09
C TYR A 379 100.81 79.45 39.55
N SER A 380 99.96 78.66 40.22
CA SER A 380 100.18 78.23 41.60
C SER A 380 101.38 77.29 41.71
N LEU A 381 101.50 76.33 40.80
CA LEU A 381 102.64 75.40 40.77
C LEU A 381 103.94 76.14 40.43
N GLY A 382 103.91 77.05 39.46
CA GLY A 382 105.05 77.91 39.12
C GLY A 382 105.50 78.79 40.29
N ALA A 383 104.56 79.45 40.97
CA ALA A 383 104.86 80.29 42.13
C ALA A 383 105.40 79.49 43.32
N LEU A 384 104.85 78.29 43.58
CA LEU A 384 105.33 77.41 44.64
C LEU A 384 106.76 76.93 44.36
N ILE A 385 107.06 76.54 43.12
CA ILE A 385 108.41 76.15 42.69
C ILE A 385 109.39 77.30 42.90
N ILE A 386 109.04 78.52 42.46
CA ILE A 386 109.90 79.71 42.62
C ILE A 386 110.12 80.04 44.12
N ALA A 387 109.07 80.00 44.93
CA ALA A 387 109.17 80.26 46.38
C ALA A 387 110.04 79.21 47.08
N PHE A 388 109.92 77.93 46.70
CA PHE A 388 110.74 76.85 47.24
C PHE A 388 112.21 77.01 46.87
N ILE A 389 112.51 77.39 45.62
CA ILE A 389 113.88 77.70 45.17
C ILE A 389 114.43 78.89 45.96
N ALA A 390 113.66 79.97 46.12
CA ALA A 390 114.09 81.14 46.90
C ALA A 390 114.35 80.80 48.37
N LEU A 391 113.51 79.98 49.00
CA LEU A 391 113.70 79.51 50.38
C LEU A 391 115.00 78.70 50.52
N ILE A 392 115.26 77.78 49.58
CA ILE A 392 116.52 77.02 49.54
C ILE A 392 117.71 77.98 49.43
N VAL A 393 117.66 78.97 48.53
CA VAL A 393 118.74 79.95 48.35
C VAL A 393 118.94 80.81 49.60
N ILE A 394 117.88 81.22 50.29
CA ILE A 394 117.98 81.99 51.54
C ILE A 394 118.55 81.14 52.67
N ILE A 395 118.07 79.91 52.86
CA ILE A 395 118.58 79.00 53.89
C ILE A 395 120.06 78.73 53.63
N TYR A 396 120.45 78.45 52.38
CA TYR A 396 121.84 78.24 52.00
C TYR A 396 122.68 79.51 52.23
N GLY A 397 122.17 80.69 51.86
CA GLY A 397 122.82 81.98 52.11
C GLY A 397 123.03 82.28 53.59
N VAL A 398 122.03 82.05 54.44
CA VAL A 398 122.11 82.24 55.90
C VAL A 398 123.08 81.24 56.54
N PHE A 399 123.12 79.99 56.06
CA PHE A 399 124.08 79.00 56.55
C PHE A 399 125.52 79.37 56.19
N VAL A 400 125.75 79.83 54.96
CA VAL A 400 127.07 80.27 54.49
C VAL A 400 127.54 81.51 55.26
N ARG A 401 126.64 82.46 55.56
CA ARG A 401 126.99 83.67 56.32
C ARG A 401 127.19 83.46 57.83
N ARG A 402 126.76 82.33 58.41
CA ARG A 402 127.01 82.01 59.83
C ARG A 402 128.33 81.27 60.08
N ARG A 403 129.10 80.94 59.05
CA ARG A 403 130.42 80.29 59.17
C ARG A 403 131.60 81.14 58.66
N MET A 404 131.34 82.39 58.29
CA MET A 404 132.34 83.45 58.14
C MET A 404 132.09 84.48 59.23
#